data_AF-A0A6N7W540-F1
#
_entry.id   AF-A0A6N7W540-F1
#
_cell.length_a   1.000
_cell.length_b   1.000
_cell.length_c   1.000
_cell.angle_alpha   90.00
_cell.angle_beta   90.00
_cell.angle_gamma   90.00
#
_symmetry.space_group_name_H-M   'P 1'
#
loop_
_entity.id
_entity.type
_entity.pdbx_description
1 polymer ?
#
loop_
_entity_poly.entity_id
_entity_poly.type
_entity_poly.pdbx_seq_one_letter_code
_entity_poly.pdbx_strand_id
1 'polypeptide(L)' 'MAEMANTPGKSLRVLRMKAGLTLDQVAKEAGVSATHLSRVETGAKKATPAWLGAVTGAIAKALLSDSESEEAA' A
#
# COMPACT_ATOMS: atom_id res chain seq x y z
N MET A 1 -19.06 8.63 17.73
CA MET A 1 -18.32 8.95 16.49
C MET A 1 -16.90 8.44 16.66
N ALA A 2 -16.56 7.31 16.05
CA ALA A 2 -15.26 6.68 16.23
C ALA A 2 -14.20 7.47 15.47
N GLU A 3 -13.20 7.98 16.19
CA GLU A 3 -12.03 8.67 15.64
C GLU A 3 -11.47 7.93 14.42
N MET A 4 -11.38 8.65 13.30
CA MET A 4 -10.50 8.30 12.19
C MET A 4 -9.05 8.42 12.68
N ALA A 5 -8.58 7.47 13.48
CA ALA A 5 -7.16 7.25 13.66
C ALA A 5 -6.62 6.76 12.32
N ASN A 6 -6.26 7.72 11.46
CA ASN A 6 -5.69 7.51 10.14
C ASN A 6 -4.24 7.04 10.32
N THR A 7 -4.07 5.79 10.71
CA THR A 7 -2.75 5.19 10.81
C THR A 7 -2.16 5.08 9.40
N PRO A 8 -0.84 5.22 9.24
CA PRO A 8 -0.20 5.06 7.94
C PRO A 8 -0.58 3.73 7.26
N GLY A 9 -0.74 2.65 8.03
CA GLY A 9 -1.20 1.36 7.52
C GLY A 9 -2.59 1.39 6.89
N LYS A 10 -3.56 2.07 7.52
CA LYS A 10 -4.90 2.23 6.93
C LYS A 10 -4.85 3.05 5.64
N SER A 11 -4.02 4.09 5.59
CA SER A 11 -3.82 4.88 4.36
C SER A 11 -3.18 4.03 3.25
N LEU A 12 -2.20 3.18 3.57
CA LEU A 12 -1.59 2.25 2.61
C LEU A 12 -2.63 1.29 2.02
N ARG A 13 -3.54 0.75 2.84
CA ARG A 13 -4.63 -0.11 2.34
C ARG A 13 -5.47 0.61 1.29
N VAL A 14 -5.86 1.86 1.57
CA VAL A 14 -6.67 2.66 0.64
C VAL A 14 -5.92 2.89 -0.67
N LEU A 15 -4.64 3.29 -0.60
CA LEU A 15 -3.82 3.53 -1.79
C LEU A 15 -3.62 2.24 -2.60
N ARG A 16 -3.33 1.12 -1.94
CA ARG A 16 -3.18 -0.19 -2.59
C ARG A 16 -4.45 -0.59 -3.33
N MET A 17 -5.62 -0.44 -2.70
CA MET A 17 -6.90 -0.77 -3.33
C MET A 17 -7.21 0.15 -4.52
N LYS A 18 -6.88 1.45 -4.42
CA LYS A 18 -6.98 2.38 -5.55
C LYS A 18 -6.08 1.99 -6.72
N ALA A 19 -4.91 1.42 -6.44
CA ALA A 19 -3.98 0.91 -7.44
C ALA A 19 -4.37 -0.48 -8.00
N GLY A 20 -5.52 -1.05 -7.60
CA GLY A 20 -5.94 -2.38 -8.05
C GLY A 20 -5.05 -3.55 -7.57
N LEU A 21 -4.12 -3.31 -6.63
CA LEU A 21 -3.12 -4.31 -6.25
C LEU A 21 -3.60 -5.24 -5.12
N THR A 22 -3.21 -6.51 -5.20
CA THR A 22 -3.34 -7.47 -4.10
C THR A 22 -2.24 -7.29 -3.06
N LEU A 23 -2.42 -7.89 -1.88
CA LEU A 23 -1.39 -7.91 -0.84
C LEU A 23 -0.10 -8.58 -1.32
N ASP A 24 -0.22 -9.68 -2.07
CA ASP A 24 0.93 -10.45 -2.55
C ASP A 24 1.71 -9.70 -3.63
N GLN A 25 1.03 -8.96 -4.51
CA GLN A 25 1.68 -8.12 -5.52
C GLN A 25 2.53 -7.04 -4.87
N VAL A 26 1.97 -6.29 -3.90
CA VAL A 26 2.72 -5.26 -3.17
C VAL A 26 3.85 -5.87 -2.35
N ALA A 27 3.57 -6.99 -1.66
CA ALA A 27 4.57 -7.66 -0.84
C ALA A 27 5.79 -8.09 -1.67
N LYS A 28 5.54 -8.67 -2.85
CA LYS A 28 6.60 -9.07 -3.78
C LYS A 28 7.41 -7.86 -4.29
N GLU A 29 6.73 -6.81 -4.75
CA GLU A 29 7.41 -5.60 -5.29
C GLU A 29 8.21 -4.86 -4.20
N ALA A 30 7.67 -4.76 -2.99
CA ALA A 30 8.32 -4.06 -1.87
C ALA A 30 9.36 -4.93 -1.13
N GLY A 31 9.50 -6.22 -1.48
CA GLY A 31 10.40 -7.15 -0.78
C GLY A 31 10.01 -7.41 0.67
N VAL A 32 8.71 -7.45 0.98
CA VAL A 32 8.16 -7.67 2.33
C VAL A 32 7.23 -8.88 2.37
N SER A 33 6.81 -9.29 3.57
CA SER A 33 5.81 -10.35 3.74
C SER A 33 4.38 -9.81 3.60
N ALA A 34 3.53 -10.49 2.83
CA ALA A 34 2.09 -10.18 2.70
C ALA A 34 1.36 -10.26 4.05
N THR A 35 1.72 -11.22 4.91
CA THR A 35 1.20 -11.32 6.28
C THR A 35 1.58 -10.11 7.12
N HIS A 36 2.81 -9.61 6.97
CA HIS A 36 3.25 -8.40 7.67
C HIS A 36 2.50 -7.16 7.17
N LEU A 37 2.34 -7.03 5.85
CA LEU A 37 1.56 -5.97 5.22
C LEU A 37 0.11 -5.95 5.72
N SER A 38 -0.56 -7.09 5.75
CA SER A 38 -1.94 -7.22 6.26
C SER A 38 -2.07 -6.76 7.72
N ARG A 39 -1.13 -7.19 8.59
CA ARG A 39 -1.13 -6.78 10.00
C ARG A 39 -0.89 -5.29 10.19
N VAL A 40 -0.09 -4.67 9.31
CA VAL A 40 0.11 -3.21 9.33
C VAL A 40 -1.14 -2.49 8.83
N GLU A 41 -1.73 -2.94 7.71
CA GLU A 41 -2.94 -2.34 7.12
C GLU A 41 -4.14 -2.35 8.07
N THR A 42 -4.25 -3.40 8.88
CA THR A 42 -5.33 -3.58 9.87
C THR A 42 -5.03 -2.88 11.21
N GLY A 43 -3.83 -2.30 11.37
CA GLY A 43 -3.39 -1.67 12.61
C GLY A 43 -2.95 -2.64 13.70
N ALA A 44 -2.92 -3.95 13.41
CA ALA A 44 -2.46 -4.98 14.33
C ALA A 44 -0.94 -4.94 14.58
N LYS A 45 -0.17 -4.22 13.76
CA LYS A 45 1.28 -4.01 13.95
C LYS A 45 1.72 -2.62 13.49
N LYS A 46 2.68 -2.04 14.22
CA LYS A 46 3.36 -0.79 13.82
C LYS A 46 4.45 -1.08 12.78
N ALA A 47 4.50 -0.25 11.75
CA ALA A 47 5.55 -0.29 10.74
C ALA A 47 6.72 0.62 11.11
N THR A 48 7.91 0.30 10.61
CA THR A 48 9.08 1.19 10.67
C THR A 48 9.04 2.17 9.50
N PRO A 49 9.72 3.33 9.58
CA PRO A 49 9.80 4.28 8.48
C PRO A 49 10.35 3.67 7.19
N ALA A 50 11.39 2.85 7.27
CA ALA A 50 11.97 2.16 6.11
C ALA A 50 10.97 1.21 5.43
N TRP A 51 10.21 0.46 6.23
CA TRP A 51 9.19 -0.45 5.71
C TRP A 51 8.04 0.33 5.04
N LEU A 52 7.62 1.45 5.64
CA LEU A 52 6.62 2.34 5.03
C LEU A 52 7.11 2.87 3.69
N GLY A 53 8.37 3.31 3.59
CA GLY A 53 8.97 3.79 2.34
C GLY A 53 8.94 2.73 1.24
N ALA A 54 9.36 1.50 1.53
CA ALA A 54 9.35 0.40 0.57
C ALA A 54 7.94 0.09 0.04
N VAL A 55 6.97 -0.07 0.95
CA VAL A 55 5.58 -0.39 0.57
C VAL A 55 4.91 0.77 -0.16
N THR A 56 5.11 2.00 0.30
CA THR A 56 4.57 3.19 -0.36
C THR A 56 5.14 3.34 -1.77
N GLY A 57 6.45 3.12 -1.95
CA GLY A 57 7.10 3.21 -3.26
C GLY A 57 6.56 2.18 -4.26
N ALA A 58 6.36 0.94 -3.82
CA ALA A 58 5.76 -0.11 -4.64
C ALA A 58 4.34 0.26 -5.11
N ILE A 59 3.50 0.78 -4.20
CA ILE A 59 2.14 1.22 -4.55
C ILE A 59 2.16 2.45 -5.46
N ALA A 60 3.02 3.43 -5.16
CA ALA A 60 3.13 4.66 -5.93
C ALA A 60 3.53 4.38 -7.38
N LYS A 61 4.46 3.45 -7.60
CA LYS A 61 4.88 3.03 -8.95
C LYS A 61 3.69 2.51 -9.76
N ALA A 62 2.84 1.64 -9.18
CA ALA A 62 1.66 1.13 -9.87
C ALA A 62 0.62 2.23 -10.17
N LEU A 63 0.38 3.13 -9.20
CA LEU A 63 -0.53 4.27 -9.40
C LEU A 63 -0.07 5.20 -10.54
N LEU A 64 1.24 5.38 -10.71
CA LEU A 64 1.80 6.18 -11.79
C LEU A 64 1.70 5.45 -13.14
N SER A 65 1.90 4.13 -13.18
CA SER A 65 1.80 3.36 -14.42
C SER A 65 0.38 3.26 -15.00
N ASP A 66 -0.67 3.30 -14.17
CA ASP A 66 -2.05 3.31 -14.68
C ASP A 66 -2.38 4.61 -15.46
N SER A 67 -1.74 5.73 -15.09
CA SER A 67 -1.98 7.02 -15.76
C SER A 67 -1.47 7.10 -17.21
N GLU A 68 -0.53 6.22 -17.60
CA GLU A 68 0.01 6.20 -18.97
C GLU A 68 -0.87 5.40 -19.95
N SER A 69 -1.89 4.68 -19.45
CA SER A 69 -2.76 3.82 -20.27
C SER A 69 -4.06 4.47 -20.74
N GLU A 70 -4.45 5.60 -20.15
CA GLU A 70 -5.66 6.35 -20.52
C GLU A 70 -5.42 7.39 -21.65
N GLU A 71 -4.17 7.70 -22.00
CA GLU A 71 -3.83 8.79 -22.94
C GLU A 71 -3.62 8.32 -24.40
N ALA A 72 -3.86 7.04 -24.69
CA ALA A 72 -3.64 6.42 -26.01
C ALA A 72 -4.93 5.99 -26.75
N ALA A 73 -6.11 6.41 -26.30
CA ALA A 73 -7.41 6.11 -26.93
C ALA A 73 -8.18 7.39 -27.27
#